data_AF-A0A9D4PL04-F1
#
_entry.id   AF-A0A9D4PL04-F1
#
_cell.length_a   1.000
_cell.length_b   1.000
_cell.length_c   1.000
_cell.angle_alpha   90.00
_cell.angle_beta   90.00
_cell.angle_gamma   90.00
#
_symmetry.space_group_name_H-M   'P 1'
#
loop_
_entity.id
_entity.type
_entity.pdbx_description
1 polymer ?
#
loop_
_entity_poly.entity_id
_entity_poly.type
_entity_poly.pdbx_seq_one_letter_code
_entity_poly.pdbx_strand_id
1 'polypeptide(L)' 'MEGMVHFTDLANCVVVSAEYYTTDQCILWTRKEVKDNVPQDCIDHFVDTCGVVVPKHSRDLCPDGEGDY' A
#
# COMPACT_ATOMS: atom_id res chain seq x y z
N MET A 1 -3.88 -16.55 9.19
CA MET A 1 -3.70 -15.45 8.22
C MET A 1 -2.21 -15.37 7.98
N GLU A 2 -1.77 -15.83 6.81
CA GLU A 2 -0.39 -15.71 6.38
C GLU A 2 -0.29 -14.48 5.46
N GLY A 3 0.70 -13.63 5.71
CA GLY A 3 0.98 -12.46 4.89
C GLY A 3 2.36 -12.63 4.26
N MET A 4 2.45 -12.46 2.95
CA MET A 4 3.71 -12.51 2.20
C MET A 4 4.16 -11.09 1.87
N VAL A 5 5.41 -10.77 2.21
CA VAL A 5 6.06 -9.52 1.80
C VAL A 5 6.66 -9.73 0.41
N HIS A 6 6.23 -8.92 -0.56
CA HIS A 6 6.72 -8.97 -1.94
C HIS A 6 7.83 -7.94 -2.20
N PHE A 7 7.69 -6.75 -1.63
CA PHE A 7 8.64 -5.66 -1.82
C PHE A 7 8.67 -4.74 -0.61
N THR A 8 9.84 -4.18 -0.30
CA THR A 8 9.99 -3.03 0.60
C THR A 8 11.22 -2.24 0.22
N ASP A 9 11.11 -0.92 0.24
CA ASP A 9 12.24 -0.01 0.04
C ASP A 9 12.98 0.28 1.37
N LEU A 10 12.54 -0.33 2.48
CA LEU A 10 13.01 -0.14 3.87
C LEU A 10 12.88 1.29 4.40
N ALA A 11 12.33 2.21 3.61
CA ALA A 11 12.34 3.64 3.88
C ALA A 11 10.93 4.25 3.89
N ASN A 12 10.09 3.91 2.93
CA ASN A 12 8.81 4.58 2.73
C ASN A 12 7.64 3.61 2.55
N CYS A 13 7.86 2.38 2.08
CA CYS A 13 6.78 1.48 1.72
C CYS A 13 7.07 -0.02 1.87
N VAL A 14 5.98 -0.80 1.90
CA VAL A 14 5.99 -2.25 1.80
C VAL A 14 4.75 -2.72 1.02
N VAL A 15 4.96 -3.65 0.09
CA VAL A 15 3.91 -4.37 -0.63
C VAL A 15 3.76 -5.75 -0.01
N VAL A 16 2.56 -6.05 0.46
CA VAL A 16 2.20 -7.33 1.08
C VAL A 16 0.95 -7.90 0.44
N SER A 17 0.92 -9.22 0.27
CA SER A 17 -0.33 -9.93 0.02
C SER A 17 -0.74 -10.69 1.26
N ALA A 18 -2.04 -10.73 1.54
CA ALA A 18 -2.59 -11.50 2.64
C ALA A 18 -3.90 -12.17 2.19
N GLU A 19 -4.03 -13.45 2.52
CA GLU A 19 -5.28 -14.17 2.33
C GLU A 19 -6.31 -13.65 3.35
N TYR A 20 -7.36 -12.99 2.87
CA TYR A 20 -8.51 -12.58 3.68
C TYR A 20 -9.77 -13.29 3.23
N TYR A 21 -10.27 -14.18 4.09
CA TYR A 21 -11.34 -15.14 3.79
C TYR A 21 -11.04 -15.99 2.54
N THR A 22 -11.53 -15.59 1.37
CA THR A 22 -11.41 -16.32 0.10
C THR A 22 -10.75 -15.48 -0.99
N THR A 23 -10.18 -14.33 -0.66
CA THR A 23 -9.57 -13.41 -1.62
C THR A 23 -8.19 -13.01 -1.15
N ASP A 24 -7.22 -13.12 -2.05
CA ASP A 24 -5.90 -12.50 -1.86
C ASP A 24 -6.04 -10.99 -1.91
N GLN A 25 -5.83 -10.35 -0.77
CA GLN A 25 -5.75 -8.90 -0.67
C GLN A 25 -4.31 -8.48 -0.92
N CYS A 26 -4.11 -7.56 -1.85
CA CYS A 26 -2.80 -6.96 -2.11
C CYS A 26 -2.81 -5.54 -1.54
N ILE A 27 -1.87 -5.24 -0.66
CA ILE A 27 -1.86 -4.02 0.12
C ILE A 27 -0.51 -3.33 -0.02
N LEU A 28 -0.54 -2.06 -0.44
CA LEU A 28 0.60 -1.15 -0.39
C LEU A 28 0.49 -0.32 0.89
N TRP A 29 1.41 -0.52 1.82
CA TRP A 29 1.58 0.34 2.97
C TRP A 29 2.63 1.39 2.68
N THR A 30 2.35 2.63 3.08
CA THR A 30 3.28 3.75 2.98
C THR A 30 3.38 4.44 4.31
N ARG A 31 4.51 5.12 4.56
CA ARG A 31 4.59 6.01 5.71
C ARG A 31 3.65 7.20 5.56
N LYS A 32 3.22 7.75 6.69
CA LYS A 32 2.27 8.86 6.75
C LYS A 32 2.82 10.11 6.06
N GLU A 33 4.13 10.35 6.12
CA GLU A 33 4.79 11.53 5.54
C GLU A 33 4.77 11.53 4.01
N VAL A 34 4.63 10.36 3.39
CA VAL A 34 4.62 10.19 1.92
C VAL A 34 3.25 9.80 1.38
N LYS A 35 2.19 9.79 2.20
CA LYS A 35 0.84 9.34 1.81
C LYS A 35 0.32 10.07 0.56
N ASP A 36 0.61 11.37 0.45
CA ASP A 36 0.16 12.23 -0.64
C ASP A 36 1.11 12.23 -1.84
N ASN A 37 2.32 11.68 -1.68
CA ASN A 37 3.36 11.63 -2.70
C ASN A 37 4.16 10.34 -2.58
N VAL A 38 3.47 9.22 -2.79
CA VAL A 38 4.06 7.89 -2.71
C VAL A 38 5.15 7.74 -3.80
N PRO A 39 6.37 7.28 -3.44
CA PRO A 39 7.42 7.06 -4.43
C PRO A 39 6.95 6.17 -5.58
N GLN A 40 7.31 6.52 -6.82
CA GLN A 40 6.88 5.77 -8.01
C GLN A 40 7.33 4.31 -7.94
N ASP A 41 8.53 4.03 -7.43
CA ASP A 41 9.06 2.67 -7.27
C ASP A 41 8.12 1.76 -6.44
N CYS A 42 7.50 2.31 -5.39
CA CYS A 42 6.51 1.60 -4.58
C CYS A 42 5.21 1.32 -5.34
N ILE A 43 4.79 2.26 -6.19
CA ILE A 43 3.59 2.13 -7.02
C ILE A 43 3.84 1.10 -8.12
N ASP A 44 4.98 1.16 -8.78
CA ASP A 44 5.37 0.26 -9.86
C ASP A 44 5.43 -1.18 -9.34
N HIS A 45 6.12 -1.42 -8.22
CA HIS A 45 6.14 -2.74 -7.59
C HIS A 45 4.76 -3.24 -7.14
N PHE A 46 3.88 -2.35 -6.68
CA PHE A 46 2.51 -2.72 -6.34
C PHE A 46 1.70 -3.11 -7.58
N VAL A 47 1.78 -2.34 -8.67
CA VAL A 47 1.10 -2.65 -9.93
C VAL A 47 1.62 -3.96 -10.52
N ASP A 48 2.93 -4.17 -10.54
CA ASP A 48 3.57 -5.38 -11.06
C ASP A 48 3.21 -6.62 -10.23
N THR A 49 3.18 -6.49 -8.90
CA THR A 49 2.86 -7.62 -8.00
C THR A 49 1.38 -7.96 -8.03
N CYS A 50 0.52 -6.94 -7.93
CA CYS A 50 -0.91 -7.12 -7.69
C CYS A 50 -1.73 -7.15 -8.99
N GLY A 51 -1.16 -6.72 -10.13
CA GLY A 51 -1.85 -6.68 -11.42
C GLY A 51 -3.01 -5.69 -11.48
N VAL A 52 -3.07 -4.72 -10.56
CA VAL A 52 -4.15 -3.73 -10.47
C VAL A 52 -3.66 -2.34 -10.84
N VAL A 53 -4.53 -1.55 -11.46
CA VAL A 53 -4.28 -0.12 -11.66
C VAL A 53 -4.62 0.60 -10.35
N VAL A 54 -3.65 1.30 -9.76
CA VAL A 54 -3.85 2.03 -8.51
C VAL A 54 -4.92 3.12 -8.74
N PRO A 55 -6.03 3.12 -7.97
CA PRO A 55 -6.94 4.26 -7.99
C PRO A 55 -6.15 5.51 -7.60
N LYS A 56 -6.31 6.63 -8.33
CA LYS A 56 -5.68 7.89 -7.92
C LYS A 56 -6.01 8.16 -6.46
N HIS A 57 -5.00 8.40 -5.63
CA HIS A 57 -5.15 8.67 -4.22
C HIS A 57 -6.15 9.83 -4.02
N SER A 58 -7.36 9.51 -3.56
CA SER A 58 -8.39 10.49 -3.24
C SER A 58 -8.11 11.02 -1.84
N ARG A 59 -7.26 12.05 -1.78
CA ARG A 59 -6.94 12.78 -0.55
C ARG A 59 -8.21 13.21 0.20
N ASP A 60 -9.29 13.48 -0.52
CA ASP A 60 -10.60 13.85 0.03
C ASP A 60 -11.28 12.75 0.88
N LEU A 61 -10.87 11.49 0.73
CA LEU A 61 -11.42 10.35 1.48
C LEU A 61 -10.61 10.01 2.74
N CYS A 62 -9.41 10.56 2.88
CA CYS A 62 -8.55 10.33 4.04
C CYS A 62 -8.66 11.53 4.99
N PRO A 63 -9.43 11.44 6.10
CA PRO A 63 -9.38 12.49 7.12
C PRO A 63 -7.93 12.60 7.62
N ASP A 64 -7.39 13.82 7.65
CA ASP A 64 -5.99 14.09 7.98
C ASP A 64 -5.55 13.69 9.41
N GLY A 65 -6.44 13.07 10.20
CA GLY A 65 -6.33 13.04 11.65
C GLY A 65 -6.85 11.81 12.38
N GLU A 66 -6.83 10.60 11.82
CA GLU A 66 -7.09 9.40 12.64
C GLU A 66 -5.94 8.41 12.58
N GLY A 67 -5.15 8.40 13.66
CA GLY A 67 -4.01 7.49 13.85
C GLY A 67 -3.00 7.98 14.90
N ASP A 68 -3.43 8.70 15.93
CA ASP A 68 -2.67 8.91 17.18
C ASP A 68 -3.25 7.91 18.20
N TYR A 69 -2.71 6.70 18.23
CA TYR A 69 -2.90 5.71 19.30
C TYR A 69 -1.58 5.01 19.59
#